data_AF-A0A1D6JT94-F1
#
_entry.id   AF-A0A1D6JT94-F1
#
_cell.length_a   1.000
_cell.length_b   1.000
_cell.length_c   1.000
_cell.angle_alpha   90.00
_cell.angle_beta   90.00
_cell.angle_gamma   90.00
#
_symmetry.space_group_name_H-M   'P 1'
#
loop_
_entity.id
_entity.type
_entity.pdbx_description
1 polymer ?
#
loop_
_entity_poly.entity_id
_entity_poly.type
_entity_poly.pdbx_seq_one_letter_code
_entity_poly.pdbx_strand_id
1 'polypeptide(L)'
;MNRPEVSDTLFTWADLQAKLNSELLNNLGNFINRVLSFIAKEAGAGYDSVVPDAPNAGEHTLTKILAEKTSKWVEQYLDAMEKVKLKQGLKSAMGISSDGNAYLQESQFWKLYKEDPAACAIVMKTSVGLVYLLACLLSPFMPSFSDEVLRQLNLSPEENLSLSEEKGEIAKAKSPWDFVPAGHRIGKPAPLFKELKDEDVALHREKYAGSQAERSSKAAADAEANKVANQLKGTKLSGIDLDILIYSPYAG
;
A
#
# COMPACT_ATOMS: atom_id res chain seq x y z
N MET A 1 -1.54 3.45 7.26
CA MET A 1 -1.97 4.74 6.68
C MET A 1 -1.88 5.85 7.73
N ASN A 2 -0.84 6.69 7.62
CA ASN A 2 -0.47 7.65 8.66
C ASN A 2 -0.50 9.07 8.06
N ARG A 3 -1.65 9.73 8.18
CA ARG A 3 -1.78 11.16 7.95
C ARG A 3 -2.13 11.79 9.30
N PRO A 4 -1.38 12.81 9.77
CA PRO A 4 -1.72 13.50 11.01
C PRO A 4 -2.95 14.39 10.76
N GLU A 5 -4.13 13.87 11.11
CA GLU A 5 -5.40 14.60 11.01
C GLU A 5 -5.86 15.15 12.39
N VAL A 6 -5.58 14.42 13.47
CA VAL A 6 -6.00 14.76 14.84
C VAL A 6 -4.83 14.77 15.83
N SER A 7 -3.78 14.00 15.54
CA SER A 7 -2.58 13.89 16.38
C SER A 7 -1.34 13.70 15.52
N ASP A 8 -0.17 13.94 16.11
CA ASP A 8 1.10 13.70 15.46
C ASP A 8 1.25 12.24 15.02
N THR A 9 1.98 12.04 13.92
CA THR A 9 2.33 10.71 13.41
C THR A 9 3.83 10.67 13.12
N LEU A 10 4.48 9.58 13.52
CA LEU A 10 5.90 9.36 13.28
C LEU A 10 6.10 8.59 11.98
N PHE A 11 6.96 9.10 11.11
CA PHE A 11 7.44 8.33 9.97
C PHE A 11 8.47 7.29 10.42
N THR A 12 8.32 6.05 9.98
CA THR A 12 9.37 5.02 10.09
C THR A 12 9.52 4.28 8.78
N TRP A 13 10.76 3.95 8.41
CA TRP A 13 11.04 3.19 7.19
C TRP A 13 10.42 1.79 7.23
N ALA A 14 10.39 1.15 8.40
CA ALA A 14 9.78 -0.15 8.58
C ALA A 14 8.26 -0.12 8.35
N ASP A 15 7.55 0.91 8.85
CA ASP A 15 6.11 1.05 8.56
C ASP A 15 5.86 1.36 7.08
N LEU A 16 6.68 2.21 6.44
CA LEU A 16 6.58 2.45 5.00
C LEU A 16 6.71 1.14 4.21
N GLN A 17 7.72 0.33 4.51
CA GLN A 17 7.93 -0.98 3.88
C GLN A 17 6.75 -1.92 4.10
N ALA A 18 6.30 -2.05 5.35
CA ALA A 18 5.17 -2.89 5.68
C ALA A 18 3.92 -2.47 4.91
N LYS A 19 3.63 -1.16 4.82
CA LYS A 19 2.47 -0.63 4.09
C LYS A 19 2.59 -0.82 2.58
N LEU A 20 3.75 -0.54 2.00
CA LEU A 20 3.99 -0.75 0.58
C LEU A 20 3.83 -2.22 0.21
N ASN A 21 4.49 -3.13 0.92
CA ASN A 21 4.48 -4.54 0.58
C ASN A 21 3.11 -5.19 0.89
N SER A 22 2.50 -4.89 2.04
CA SER A 22 1.23 -5.54 2.43
C SER A 22 -0.01 -4.91 1.79
N GLU A 23 -0.13 -3.58 1.79
CA GLU A 23 -1.35 -2.90 1.32
C GLU A 23 -1.30 -2.63 -0.19
N LEU A 24 -0.17 -2.17 -0.73
CA LEU A 24 -0.07 -1.85 -2.16
C LEU A 24 0.26 -3.09 -2.99
N LEU A 25 1.38 -3.77 -2.71
CA LEU A 25 1.83 -4.89 -3.53
C LEU A 25 0.93 -6.13 -3.36
N ASN A 26 0.76 -6.61 -2.12
CA ASN A 26 0.09 -7.90 -1.85
C ASN A 26 -1.44 -7.84 -1.88
N ASN A 27 -2.04 -6.66 -1.77
CA ASN A 27 -3.49 -6.49 -1.82
C ASN A 27 -3.93 -5.83 -3.13
N LEU A 28 -3.76 -4.51 -3.25
CA LEU A 28 -4.24 -3.74 -4.41
C LEU A 28 -3.62 -4.20 -5.74
N GLY A 29 -2.29 -4.23 -5.81
CA GLY A 29 -1.53 -4.65 -6.97
C GLY A 29 -1.79 -6.10 -7.33
N ASN A 30 -1.79 -7.00 -6.34
CA ASN A 30 -2.10 -8.41 -6.56
C ASN A 30 -3.50 -8.62 -7.15
N PHE A 31 -4.52 -7.93 -6.65
CA PHE A 31 -5.88 -8.02 -7.21
C PHE A 31 -5.88 -7.63 -8.68
N ILE A 32 -5.39 -6.41 -9.01
CA ILE A 32 -5.41 -5.88 -10.37
C ILE A 32 -4.58 -6.77 -11.31
N ASN A 33 -3.39 -7.17 -10.88
CA ASN A 33 -2.52 -8.04 -11.68
C ASN A 33 -3.18 -9.39 -11.99
N ARG A 34 -3.84 -10.02 -11.00
CA ARG A 34 -4.56 -11.30 -11.22
C ARG A 34 -5.68 -11.15 -12.22
N VAL A 35 -6.47 -10.09 -12.12
CA VAL A 35 -7.59 -9.82 -13.04
C VAL A 35 -7.08 -9.61 -14.46
N LEU A 36 -6.20 -8.62 -14.65
CA LEU A 36 -5.74 -8.22 -15.97
C LEU A 36 -4.89 -9.32 -16.64
N SER A 37 -4.01 -9.98 -15.89
CA SER A 37 -3.20 -11.07 -16.43
C SER A 37 -4.04 -12.28 -16.81
N PHE A 38 -5.14 -12.56 -16.11
CA PHE A 38 -6.03 -13.66 -16.49
C PHE A 38 -6.77 -13.36 -17.80
N ILE A 39 -7.26 -12.12 -17.97
CA ILE A 39 -7.92 -11.70 -19.22
C ILE A 39 -6.95 -11.68 -20.39
N ALA A 40 -5.72 -11.21 -20.17
CA ALA A 40 -4.70 -11.12 -21.22
C ALA A 40 -4.14 -12.46 -21.69
N LYS A 41 -4.42 -13.58 -20.99
CA LYS A 41 -4.05 -14.91 -21.48
C LYS A 41 -4.79 -15.22 -22.78
N GLU A 42 -4.10 -15.91 -23.67
CA GLU A 42 -4.65 -16.40 -24.93
C GLU A 42 -5.92 -17.26 -24.75
N ALA A 43 -6.72 -17.34 -25.81
CA ALA A 43 -7.92 -18.17 -25.83
C ALA A 43 -7.58 -19.63 -25.48
N GLY A 44 -8.38 -20.24 -24.60
CA GLY A 44 -8.11 -21.57 -24.03
C GLY A 44 -7.35 -21.54 -22.69
N ALA A 45 -6.74 -20.41 -22.33
CA ALA A 45 -6.16 -20.17 -21.01
C ALA A 45 -6.72 -18.90 -20.31
N GLY A 46 -7.41 -18.04 -21.06
CA GLY A 46 -8.10 -16.83 -20.62
C GLY A 46 -8.99 -16.24 -21.71
N TYR A 47 -8.99 -14.92 -21.86
CA TYR A 47 -9.96 -14.22 -22.72
C TYR A 47 -9.34 -13.42 -23.87
N ASP A 48 -8.08 -13.70 -24.25
CA ASP A 48 -7.37 -13.06 -25.36
C ASP A 48 -7.37 -11.52 -25.30
N SER A 49 -7.19 -10.99 -24.08
CA SER A 49 -7.25 -9.56 -23.77
C SER A 49 -8.62 -8.90 -24.03
N VAL A 50 -9.69 -9.69 -24.20
CA VAL A 50 -11.05 -9.18 -24.41
C VAL A 50 -11.89 -9.38 -23.15
N VAL A 51 -12.57 -8.33 -22.69
CA VAL A 51 -13.50 -8.42 -21.56
C VAL A 51 -14.68 -9.30 -21.97
N PRO A 52 -14.95 -10.40 -21.24
CA PRO A 52 -15.99 -11.34 -21.64
C PRO A 52 -17.38 -10.73 -21.44
N ASP A 53 -18.35 -11.25 -22.19
CA ASP A 53 -19.74 -10.95 -21.88
C ASP A 53 -20.24 -11.80 -20.70
N ALA A 54 -21.09 -11.21 -19.88
CA ALA A 54 -21.58 -11.80 -18.66
C ALA A 54 -23.06 -11.43 -18.45
N PRO A 55 -23.97 -12.04 -19.22
CA PRO A 55 -25.39 -11.89 -18.97
C PRO A 55 -25.71 -12.35 -17.55
N ASN A 56 -26.68 -11.70 -16.92
CA ASN A 56 -27.19 -12.06 -15.58
C ASN A 56 -26.16 -11.93 -14.44
N ALA A 57 -25.11 -11.12 -14.60
CA ALA A 57 -24.12 -10.88 -13.53
C ALA A 57 -24.76 -10.45 -12.19
N GLY A 58 -25.85 -9.68 -12.24
CA GLY A 58 -26.62 -9.26 -11.05
C GLY A 58 -27.40 -10.37 -10.35
N GLU A 59 -27.58 -11.53 -10.98
CA GLU A 59 -28.25 -12.71 -10.40
C GLU A 59 -27.26 -13.67 -9.74
N HIS A 60 -25.97 -13.61 -10.10
CA HIS A 60 -24.94 -14.45 -9.54
C HIS A 60 -24.68 -14.09 -8.06
N THR A 61 -24.86 -15.07 -7.17
CA THR A 61 -24.91 -14.84 -5.72
C THR A 61 -23.66 -14.16 -5.15
N LEU A 62 -22.46 -14.65 -5.49
CA LEU A 62 -21.21 -14.04 -4.99
C LEU A 62 -21.02 -12.61 -5.55
N THR A 63 -21.41 -12.39 -6.82
CA THR A 63 -21.30 -11.09 -7.48
C THR A 63 -22.21 -10.06 -6.82
N LYS A 64 -23.44 -10.45 -6.50
CA LYS A 64 -24.40 -9.59 -5.81
C LYS A 64 -23.91 -9.19 -4.43
N ILE A 65 -23.38 -10.12 -3.65
CA ILE A 65 -22.80 -9.84 -2.32
C ILE A 65 -21.62 -8.86 -2.45
N LEU A 66 -20.73 -9.07 -3.42
CA LEU A 66 -19.61 -8.18 -3.66
C LEU A 66 -20.08 -6.77 -4.06
N ALA A 67 -21.08 -6.66 -4.92
CA ALA A 67 -21.63 -5.39 -5.36
C ALA A 67 -22.27 -4.61 -4.20
N GLU A 68 -23.01 -5.28 -3.31
CA GLU A 68 -23.56 -4.66 -2.10
C GLU A 68 -22.47 -4.12 -1.16
N LYS A 69 -21.38 -4.89 -0.97
CA LYS A 69 -20.22 -4.42 -0.20
C LYS A 69 -19.53 -3.23 -0.89
N THR A 70 -19.35 -3.30 -2.20
CA THR A 70 -18.72 -2.24 -3.01
C THR A 70 -19.51 -0.94 -2.92
N SER A 71 -20.85 -1.00 -3.03
CA SER A 71 -21.73 0.17 -2.84
C SER A 71 -21.49 0.82 -1.48
N LYS A 72 -21.43 0.03 -0.40
CA LYS A 72 -21.16 0.55 0.95
C LYS A 72 -19.78 1.20 1.07
N TRP A 73 -18.75 0.62 0.44
CA TRP A 73 -17.42 1.23 0.42
C TRP A 73 -17.42 2.56 -0.33
N VAL A 74 -18.10 2.65 -1.46
CA VAL A 74 -18.22 3.89 -2.24
C VAL A 74 -18.99 4.95 -1.47
N GLU A 75 -20.10 4.60 -0.82
CA GLU A 75 -20.86 5.52 0.06
C GLU A 75 -19.97 6.07 1.18
N GLN A 76 -19.22 5.20 1.87
CA GLN A 76 -18.28 5.62 2.92
C GLN A 76 -17.12 6.47 2.39
N TYR A 77 -16.63 6.16 1.19
CA TYR A 77 -15.60 6.94 0.53
C TYR A 77 -16.09 8.36 0.28
N LEU A 78 -17.28 8.51 -0.34
CA LEU A 78 -17.85 9.82 -0.67
C LEU A 78 -18.11 10.65 0.58
N ASP A 79 -18.77 10.08 1.60
CA ASP A 79 -19.01 10.76 2.89
C ASP A 79 -17.71 11.23 3.55
N ALA A 80 -16.65 10.41 3.48
CA ALA A 80 -15.35 10.77 4.01
C ALA A 80 -14.70 11.90 3.19
N MET A 81 -14.75 11.84 1.87
CA MET A 81 -14.14 12.83 0.99
C MET A 81 -14.84 14.18 1.07
N GLU A 82 -16.17 14.23 1.15
CA GLU A 82 -16.95 15.45 1.37
C GLU A 82 -16.59 16.14 2.69
N LYS A 83 -16.31 15.34 3.73
CA LYS A 83 -15.87 15.82 5.05
C LYS A 83 -14.35 16.00 5.15
N VAL A 84 -13.62 15.87 4.05
CA VAL A 84 -12.15 16.02 3.95
C VAL A 84 -11.38 15.02 4.85
N LYS A 85 -11.99 13.88 5.18
CA LYS A 85 -11.41 12.78 5.96
C LYS A 85 -10.63 11.82 5.05
N LEU A 86 -9.55 12.30 4.45
CA LEU A 86 -8.79 11.57 3.42
C LEU A 86 -8.28 10.20 3.91
N LYS A 87 -7.89 10.08 5.19
CA LYS A 87 -7.49 8.78 5.76
C LYS A 87 -8.61 7.74 5.69
N GLN A 88 -9.82 8.15 6.02
CA GLN A 88 -10.98 7.27 5.95
C GLN A 88 -11.37 6.98 4.50
N GLY A 89 -11.29 7.98 3.61
CA GLY A 89 -11.53 7.83 2.18
C GLY A 89 -10.63 6.75 1.56
N LEU A 90 -9.30 6.88 1.70
CA LEU A 90 -8.39 5.85 1.16
C LEU A 90 -8.63 4.48 1.78
N LYS A 91 -8.90 4.40 3.09
CA LYS A 91 -9.21 3.11 3.74
C LYS A 91 -10.43 2.45 3.08
N SER A 92 -11.48 3.22 2.77
CA SER A 92 -12.66 2.72 2.09
C SER A 92 -12.35 2.24 0.67
N ALA A 93 -11.56 3.00 -0.10
CA ALA A 93 -11.13 2.57 -1.43
C ALA A 93 -10.29 1.29 -1.39
N MET A 94 -9.33 1.20 -0.47
CA MET A 94 -8.50 -0.01 -0.29
C MET A 94 -9.33 -1.22 0.17
N GLY A 95 -10.43 -1.01 0.90
CA GLY A 95 -11.37 -2.06 1.30
C GLY A 95 -11.96 -2.82 0.10
N ILE A 96 -12.24 -2.12 -1.00
CA ILE A 96 -12.75 -2.74 -2.25
C ILE A 96 -11.74 -3.74 -2.81
N SER A 97 -10.44 -3.43 -2.77
CA SER A 97 -9.40 -4.37 -3.26
C SER A 97 -9.31 -5.64 -2.41
N SER A 98 -9.52 -5.53 -1.09
CA SER A 98 -9.57 -6.67 -0.18
C SER A 98 -10.75 -7.59 -0.49
N ASP A 99 -11.95 -7.00 -0.65
CA ASP A 99 -13.15 -7.76 -1.02
C ASP A 99 -13.03 -8.36 -2.44
N GLY A 100 -12.38 -7.67 -3.37
CA GLY A 100 -12.07 -8.19 -4.71
C GLY A 100 -11.13 -9.39 -4.68
N ASN A 101 -10.07 -9.36 -3.85
CA ASN A 101 -9.19 -10.51 -3.63
C ASN A 101 -9.95 -11.71 -3.06
N ALA A 102 -10.79 -11.48 -2.05
CA ALA A 102 -11.63 -12.52 -1.45
C ALA A 102 -12.60 -13.12 -2.49
N TYR A 103 -13.24 -12.28 -3.29
CA TYR A 103 -14.15 -12.70 -4.36
C TYR A 103 -13.47 -13.60 -5.41
N LEU A 104 -12.28 -13.21 -5.88
CA LEU A 104 -11.50 -14.07 -6.78
C LEU A 104 -11.13 -15.41 -6.14
N GLN A 105 -10.82 -15.41 -4.84
CA GLN A 105 -10.45 -16.63 -4.14
C GLN A 105 -11.65 -17.56 -3.93
N GLU A 106 -12.77 -17.02 -3.44
CA GLU A 106 -14.01 -17.76 -3.17
C GLU A 106 -14.63 -18.33 -4.45
N SER A 107 -14.61 -17.57 -5.54
CA SER A 107 -15.09 -18.04 -6.84
C SER A 107 -14.23 -19.13 -7.47
N GLN A 108 -12.96 -19.26 -7.07
CA GLN A 108 -12.00 -20.17 -7.71
C GLN A 108 -11.98 -20.00 -9.24
N PHE A 109 -11.94 -18.74 -9.72
CA PHE A 109 -12.12 -18.39 -11.14
C PHE A 109 -11.27 -19.20 -12.12
N TRP A 110 -10.07 -19.63 -11.71
CA TRP A 110 -9.17 -20.46 -12.52
C TRP A 110 -9.71 -21.87 -12.79
N LYS A 111 -10.54 -22.41 -11.89
CA LYS A 111 -11.27 -23.66 -12.11
C LYS A 111 -12.55 -23.41 -12.89
N LEU A 112 -13.31 -22.37 -12.54
CA LEU A 112 -14.53 -22.00 -13.24
C LEU A 112 -14.32 -21.84 -14.74
N TYR A 113 -13.18 -21.28 -15.16
CA TYR A 113 -12.89 -21.14 -16.59
C TYR A 113 -12.99 -22.46 -17.39
N LYS A 114 -12.71 -23.60 -16.75
CA LYS A 114 -12.84 -24.94 -17.35
C LYS A 114 -14.19 -25.60 -17.07
N GLU A 115 -14.74 -25.38 -15.89
CA GLU A 115 -15.92 -26.09 -15.37
C GLU A 115 -17.23 -25.38 -15.70
N ASP A 116 -17.24 -24.05 -15.58
CA ASP A 116 -18.37 -23.16 -15.86
C ASP A 116 -17.86 -21.82 -16.43
N PRO A 117 -17.59 -21.76 -17.74
CA PRO A 117 -17.07 -20.56 -18.39
C PRO A 117 -18.00 -19.34 -18.27
N ALA A 118 -19.31 -19.55 -18.12
CA ALA A 118 -20.29 -18.49 -17.97
C ALA A 118 -20.18 -17.82 -16.59
N ALA A 119 -20.07 -18.62 -15.52
CA ALA A 119 -19.79 -18.10 -14.19
C ALA A 119 -18.42 -17.41 -14.12
N CYS A 120 -17.40 -17.97 -14.77
CA CYS A 120 -16.08 -17.34 -14.85
C CYS A 120 -16.15 -15.97 -15.55
N ALA A 121 -16.93 -15.86 -16.63
CA ALA A 121 -17.12 -14.60 -17.35
C ALA A 121 -17.76 -13.52 -16.46
N ILE A 122 -18.77 -13.90 -15.65
CA ILE A 122 -19.37 -13.00 -14.64
C ILE A 122 -18.31 -12.53 -13.63
N VAL A 123 -17.50 -13.45 -13.11
CA VAL A 123 -16.44 -13.11 -12.15
C VAL A 123 -15.43 -12.15 -12.74
N MET A 124 -14.98 -12.40 -13.97
CA MET A 124 -13.95 -11.57 -14.60
C MET A 124 -14.49 -10.22 -15.06
N LYS A 125 -15.70 -10.15 -15.62
CA LYS A 125 -16.33 -8.87 -16.01
C LYS A 125 -16.57 -7.98 -14.78
N THR A 126 -17.08 -8.56 -13.69
CA THR A 126 -17.23 -7.87 -12.40
C THR A 126 -15.89 -7.36 -11.87
N SER A 127 -14.86 -8.21 -11.89
CA SER A 127 -13.55 -7.87 -11.34
C SER A 127 -12.85 -6.76 -12.14
N VAL A 128 -12.95 -6.76 -13.47
CA VAL A 128 -12.46 -5.65 -14.32
C VAL A 128 -13.16 -4.34 -13.97
N GLY A 129 -14.47 -4.39 -13.76
CA GLY A 129 -15.22 -3.23 -13.30
C GLY A 129 -14.72 -2.67 -11.99
N LEU A 130 -14.36 -3.53 -11.03
CA LEU A 130 -13.73 -3.11 -9.77
C LEU A 130 -12.32 -2.54 -9.99
N VAL A 131 -11.53 -3.07 -10.91
CA VAL A 131 -10.22 -2.50 -11.27
C VAL A 131 -10.39 -1.07 -11.80
N TYR A 132 -11.35 -0.84 -12.68
CA TYR A 132 -11.67 0.50 -13.19
C TYR A 132 -12.14 1.44 -12.06
N LEU A 133 -13.08 0.98 -11.23
CA LEU A 133 -13.57 1.76 -10.09
C LEU A 133 -12.44 2.15 -9.13
N LEU A 134 -11.53 1.22 -8.80
CA LEU A 134 -10.36 1.48 -7.97
C LEU A 134 -9.43 2.53 -8.59
N ALA A 135 -9.21 2.49 -9.90
CA ALA A 135 -8.42 3.51 -10.59
C ALA A 135 -9.06 4.90 -10.42
N CYS A 136 -10.38 5.02 -10.57
CA CYS A 136 -11.07 6.30 -10.38
C CYS A 136 -11.00 6.78 -8.90
N LEU A 137 -11.31 5.91 -7.94
CA LEU A 137 -11.32 6.25 -6.51
C LEU A 137 -9.93 6.59 -5.96
N LEU A 138 -8.87 5.98 -6.51
CA LEU A 138 -7.51 6.21 -6.05
C LEU A 138 -6.81 7.38 -6.76
N SER A 139 -7.40 7.94 -7.82
CA SER A 139 -6.85 9.09 -8.55
C SER A 139 -6.44 10.28 -7.65
N PRO A 140 -7.26 10.74 -6.68
CA PRO A 140 -6.86 11.83 -5.79
C PRO A 140 -5.73 11.47 -4.80
N PHE A 141 -5.35 10.19 -4.69
CA PHE A 141 -4.30 9.72 -3.77
C PHE A 141 -3.02 9.30 -4.51
N MET A 142 -3.17 8.64 -5.66
CA MET A 142 -2.09 8.05 -6.46
C MET A 142 -2.39 8.24 -7.96
N PRO A 143 -2.34 9.48 -8.49
CA PRO A 143 -2.76 9.77 -9.86
C PRO A 143 -1.97 8.97 -10.91
N SER A 144 -0.64 8.87 -10.76
CA SER A 144 0.19 8.08 -11.68
C SER A 144 -0.13 6.58 -11.66
N PHE A 145 -0.59 6.04 -10.53
CA PHE A 145 -1.07 4.66 -10.46
C PHE A 145 -2.40 4.52 -11.21
N SER A 146 -3.33 5.45 -11.01
CA SER A 146 -4.62 5.44 -11.71
C SER A 146 -4.45 5.53 -13.21
N ASP A 147 -3.58 6.43 -13.69
CA ASP A 147 -3.26 6.58 -15.11
C ASP A 147 -2.67 5.28 -15.68
N GLU A 148 -1.76 4.63 -14.95
CA GLU A 148 -1.17 3.37 -15.37
C GLU A 148 -2.21 2.24 -15.43
N VAL A 149 -3.13 2.15 -14.46
CA VAL A 149 -4.22 1.16 -14.48
C VAL A 149 -5.16 1.41 -15.65
N LEU A 150 -5.55 2.66 -15.91
CA LEU A 150 -6.39 3.03 -17.05
C LEU A 150 -5.69 2.72 -18.38
N ARG A 151 -4.37 2.97 -18.47
CA ARG A 151 -3.55 2.58 -19.62
C ARG A 151 -3.56 1.07 -19.85
N GLN A 152 -3.43 0.27 -18.78
CA GLN A 152 -3.51 -1.20 -18.88
C GLN A 152 -4.93 -1.69 -19.20
N LEU A 153 -5.97 -0.97 -18.79
CA LEU A 153 -7.35 -1.19 -19.22
C LEU A 153 -7.62 -0.70 -20.65
N ASN A 154 -6.72 0.11 -21.23
CA ASN A 154 -6.94 0.79 -22.52
C ASN A 154 -8.20 1.70 -22.49
N LEU A 155 -8.33 2.50 -21.42
CA LEU A 155 -9.38 3.49 -21.21
C LEU A 155 -8.77 4.88 -21.01
N SER A 156 -9.48 5.94 -21.40
CA SER A 156 -8.95 7.31 -21.31
C SER A 156 -9.26 7.95 -19.96
N PRO A 157 -8.35 8.76 -19.37
CA PRO A 157 -8.63 9.52 -18.16
C PRO A 157 -9.78 10.53 -18.30
N GLU A 158 -10.09 10.99 -19.51
CA GLU A 158 -11.22 11.90 -19.78
C GLU A 158 -12.59 11.21 -19.67
N GLU A 159 -12.62 9.87 -19.77
CA GLU A 159 -13.81 9.03 -19.57
C GLU A 159 -14.02 8.67 -18.09
N ASN A 160 -13.17 9.20 -17.18
CA ASN A 160 -13.23 8.93 -15.75
C ASN A 160 -14.65 9.12 -15.18
N LEU A 161 -15.04 8.20 -14.30
CA LEU A 161 -16.21 8.37 -13.43
C LEU A 161 -16.12 9.71 -12.69
N SER A 162 -17.05 10.60 -13.01
CA SER A 162 -17.25 11.84 -12.29
C SER A 162 -18.21 11.56 -11.14
N LEU A 163 -17.69 11.00 -10.03
CA LEU A 163 -18.43 10.56 -8.84
C LEU A 163 -19.15 11.71 -8.09
N SER A 164 -19.99 12.45 -8.79
CA SER A 164 -20.91 13.46 -8.29
C SER A 164 -22.28 12.82 -8.13
N GLU A 165 -22.94 13.06 -6.99
CA GLU A 165 -24.29 12.56 -6.71
C GLU A 165 -25.29 12.87 -7.84
N GLU A 166 -25.12 14.02 -8.50
CA GLU A 166 -26.01 14.54 -9.55
C GLU A 166 -26.12 13.62 -10.79
N LYS A 167 -25.13 12.75 -11.02
CA LYS A 167 -25.07 11.86 -12.21
C LYS A 167 -25.52 10.43 -11.97
N GLY A 168 -26.00 10.09 -10.76
CA GLY A 168 -26.49 8.74 -10.44
C GLY A 168 -25.39 7.67 -10.41
N GLU A 169 -24.12 8.06 -10.29
CA GLU A 169 -22.97 7.15 -10.44
C GLU A 169 -22.75 6.24 -9.22
N ILE A 170 -23.24 6.60 -8.03
CA ILE A 170 -23.35 5.67 -6.88
C ILE A 170 -24.20 4.45 -7.26
N ALA A 171 -25.24 4.63 -8.10
CA ALA A 171 -26.04 3.50 -8.57
C ALA A 171 -25.23 2.56 -9.48
N LYS A 172 -24.23 3.07 -10.21
CA LYS A 172 -23.34 2.24 -11.03
C LYS A 172 -22.40 1.38 -10.19
N ALA A 173 -22.03 1.81 -8.98
CA ALA A 173 -21.23 0.99 -8.06
C ALA A 173 -21.97 -0.28 -7.59
N LYS A 174 -23.30 -0.34 -7.73
CA LYS A 174 -24.12 -1.54 -7.48
C LYS A 174 -24.10 -2.54 -8.64
N SER A 175 -23.54 -2.14 -9.78
CA SER A 175 -23.38 -2.96 -10.97
C SER A 175 -21.97 -2.83 -11.53
N PRO A 176 -20.92 -3.23 -10.79
CA PRO A 176 -19.54 -3.05 -11.23
C PRO A 176 -19.25 -3.71 -12.59
N TRP A 177 -19.96 -4.78 -12.95
CA TRP A 177 -19.86 -5.43 -14.26
C TRP A 177 -20.29 -4.56 -15.46
N ASP A 178 -20.96 -3.42 -15.24
CA ASP A 178 -21.37 -2.49 -16.29
C ASP A 178 -20.34 -1.38 -16.57
N PHE A 179 -19.28 -1.28 -15.76
CA PHE A 179 -18.27 -0.22 -15.92
C PHE A 179 -17.42 -0.37 -17.19
N VAL A 180 -17.11 -1.60 -17.59
CA VAL A 180 -16.31 -1.88 -18.78
C VAL A 180 -17.13 -2.76 -19.71
N PRO A 181 -17.38 -2.33 -20.96
CA PRO A 181 -18.27 -3.04 -21.86
C PRO A 181 -17.70 -4.41 -22.25
N ALA A 182 -18.61 -5.36 -22.50
CA ALA A 182 -18.23 -6.63 -23.10
C ALA A 182 -17.60 -6.40 -24.48
N GLY A 183 -16.60 -7.20 -24.84
CA GLY A 183 -15.86 -7.04 -26.09
C GLY A 183 -14.78 -5.95 -26.04
N HIS A 184 -14.69 -5.17 -24.96
CA HIS A 184 -13.59 -4.21 -24.77
C HIS A 184 -12.24 -4.92 -24.75
N ARG A 185 -11.26 -4.40 -25.48
CA ARG A 185 -9.90 -4.95 -25.51
C ARG A 185 -9.01 -4.18 -24.54
N ILE A 186 -8.52 -4.86 -23.51
CA ILE A 186 -7.57 -4.28 -22.56
C ILE A 186 -6.18 -4.13 -23.20
N GLY A 187 -5.37 -3.26 -22.60
CA GLY A 187 -3.96 -3.11 -22.93
C GLY A 187 -3.10 -4.25 -22.38
N LYS A 188 -1.78 -4.04 -22.38
CA LYS A 188 -0.83 -5.03 -21.86
C LYS A 188 -0.69 -4.92 -20.33
N PRO A 189 -1.02 -5.95 -19.55
CA PRO A 189 -0.83 -5.93 -18.10
C PRO A 189 0.65 -5.84 -17.72
N ALA A 190 0.95 -5.12 -16.64
CA ALA A 190 2.28 -5.00 -16.08
C ALA A 190 2.22 -4.82 -14.54
N PRO A 191 3.22 -5.30 -13.78
CA PRO A 191 3.24 -5.12 -12.34
C PRO A 191 3.20 -3.64 -11.94
N LEU A 192 2.23 -3.28 -11.10
CA LEU A 192 2.00 -1.89 -10.66
C LEU A 192 2.91 -1.43 -9.52
N PHE A 193 3.35 -2.37 -8.67
CA PHE A 193 4.22 -2.09 -7.53
C PHE A 193 5.44 -3.00 -7.54
N LYS A 194 6.54 -2.51 -6.99
CA LYS A 194 7.75 -3.29 -6.72
C LYS A 194 7.87 -3.48 -5.23
N GLU A 195 8.32 -4.66 -4.82
CA GLU A 195 8.65 -4.91 -3.42
C GLU A 195 9.74 -3.96 -2.95
N LEU A 196 9.55 -3.39 -1.75
CA LEU A 196 10.60 -2.66 -1.04
C LEU A 196 11.35 -3.64 -0.15
N LYS A 197 12.61 -3.91 -0.49
CA LYS A 197 13.43 -4.90 0.21
C LYS A 197 14.09 -4.32 1.45
N ASP A 198 14.53 -5.21 2.33
CA ASP A 198 15.23 -4.83 3.55
C ASP A 198 16.52 -4.05 3.25
N GLU A 199 17.22 -4.41 2.17
CA GLU A 199 18.43 -3.70 1.76
C GLU A 199 18.12 -2.27 1.29
N ASP A 200 17.02 -2.07 0.55
CA ASP A 200 16.58 -0.75 0.08
C ASP A 200 16.17 0.12 1.28
N VAL A 201 15.47 -0.47 2.25
CA VAL A 201 15.10 0.19 3.51
C VAL A 201 16.33 0.61 4.30
N ALA A 202 17.31 -0.28 4.45
CA ALA A 202 18.55 0.01 5.16
C ALA A 202 19.33 1.14 4.49
N LEU A 203 19.49 1.06 3.16
CA LEU A 203 20.16 2.08 2.35
C LEU A 203 19.50 3.45 2.50
N HIS A 204 18.18 3.52 2.40
CA HIS A 204 17.45 4.77 2.57
C HIS A 204 17.48 5.28 4.00
N ARG A 205 17.37 4.40 4.99
CA ARG A 205 17.48 4.77 6.40
C ARG A 205 18.83 5.41 6.69
N GLU A 206 19.91 4.84 6.19
CA GLU A 206 21.26 5.40 6.34
C GLU A 206 21.37 6.75 5.62
N LYS A 207 20.98 6.80 4.35
CA LYS A 207 21.03 8.02 3.53
C LYS A 207 20.27 9.20 4.14
N TYR A 208 19.15 8.94 4.82
CA TYR A 208 18.25 9.96 5.36
C TYR A 208 18.26 10.04 6.89
N ALA A 209 19.19 9.40 7.59
CA ALA A 209 19.32 9.48 9.05
C ALA A 209 19.70 10.89 9.55
N GLY A 210 20.22 11.74 8.66
CA GLY A 210 20.72 13.08 8.99
C GLY A 210 21.86 13.05 10.02
N SER A 211 22.07 14.16 10.74
CA SER A 211 23.07 14.23 11.83
C SER A 211 22.61 13.54 13.12
N GLN A 212 21.54 12.75 13.11
CA GLN A 212 21.13 12.00 14.30
C GLN A 212 22.16 10.92 14.63
N ALA A 213 22.70 10.22 13.63
CA ALA A 213 23.79 9.26 13.85
C ALA A 213 25.03 9.95 14.47
N GLU A 214 25.39 11.15 14.00
CA GLU A 214 26.46 11.97 14.55
C GLU A 214 26.16 12.50 15.96
N ARG A 215 24.89 12.84 16.25
CA ARG A 215 24.46 13.27 17.59
C ARG A 215 24.40 12.10 18.57
N SER A 216 23.96 10.92 18.13
CA SER A 216 23.95 9.69 18.91
C SER A 216 25.37 9.21 19.21
N SER A 217 26.29 9.26 18.24
CA SER A 217 27.69 8.91 18.46
C SER A 217 28.38 9.90 19.39
N LYS A 218 28.11 11.20 19.24
CA LYS A 218 28.62 12.24 20.15
C LYS A 218 28.07 12.10 21.58
N ALA A 219 26.77 11.85 21.73
CA ALA A 219 26.17 11.59 23.04
C ALA A 219 26.70 10.31 23.70
N ALA A 220 26.96 9.25 22.93
CA ALA A 220 27.59 8.03 23.44
C ALA A 220 29.05 8.28 23.86
N ALA A 221 29.82 9.03 23.07
CA ALA A 221 31.19 9.42 23.42
C ALA A 221 31.25 10.29 24.68
N ASP A 222 30.33 11.25 24.82
CA ASP A 222 30.23 12.12 26.01
C ASP A 222 29.81 11.32 27.26
N ALA A 223 28.94 10.32 27.12
CA ALA A 223 28.56 9.43 28.22
C ALA A 223 29.72 8.53 28.67
N GLU A 224 30.50 8.00 27.73
CA GLU A 224 31.69 7.20 28.01
C GLU A 224 32.77 8.05 28.68
N ALA A 225 33.03 9.26 28.18
CA ALA A 225 33.97 10.20 28.78
C ALA A 225 33.59 10.58 30.22
N ASN A 226 32.30 10.80 30.48
CA ASN A 226 31.80 11.07 31.83
C ASN A 226 31.92 9.87 32.78
N LYS A 227 31.73 8.64 32.28
CA LYS A 227 31.99 7.42 33.05
C LYS A 227 33.46 7.29 33.45
N VAL A 228 34.37 7.49 32.50
CA VAL A 228 35.82 7.42 32.73
C VAL A 228 36.26 8.51 33.72
N ALA A 229 35.76 9.74 33.57
CA ALA A 229 36.06 10.84 34.49
C ALA A 229 35.56 10.56 35.93
N ASN A 230 34.39 9.94 36.09
CA ASN A 230 33.87 9.56 37.40
C ASN A 230 34.64 8.38 38.02
N GLN A 231 35.11 7.43 37.23
CA GLN A 231 35.98 6.34 37.72
C GLN A 231 37.34 6.86 38.19
N LEU A 232 37.93 7.83 37.48
CA LEU A 232 39.19 8.46 37.88
C LEU A 232 39.05 9.28 39.17
N LYS A 233 37.91 9.96 39.39
CA LYS A 233 37.62 10.67 40.65
C LYS A 233 37.38 9.73 41.84
N GLY A 234 36.92 8.50 41.59
CA GLY A 234 36.70 7.48 42.62
C GLY A 234 37.97 6.71 43.03
N THR A 235 39.05 6.82 42.24
CA THR A 235 40.31 6.13 42.52
C THR A 235 41.17 7.01 43.44
N LYS A 236 41.04 6.84 44.76
CA LYS A 236 42.06 7.35 45.68
C LYS A 236 43.37 6.63 45.39
N LEU A 237 44.43 7.39 45.10
CA LEU A 237 45.82 6.92 45.15
C LEU A 237 46.12 6.43 46.57
N SER A 238 45.89 5.15 46.82
CA SER A 238 46.31 4.49 48.06
C SER A 238 47.66 3.81 47.82
N GLY A 239 48.71 4.42 48.36
CA GLY A 239 49.96 3.72 48.67
C GLY A 239 51.11 3.93 47.69
N ILE A 240 51.83 5.06 47.85
CA ILE A 240 53.29 5.04 47.83
C ILE A 240 53.75 5.91 49.00
N ASP A 241 54.15 5.26 50.10
CA ASP A 241 55.02 5.86 51.11
C ASP A 241 56.46 5.77 50.59
N LEU A 242 57.15 6.91 50.53
CA LEU A 242 58.61 6.97 50.45
C LEU A 242 59.08 8.12 51.35
N ASP A 243 59.19 7.81 52.64
CA ASP A 243 59.82 8.66 53.65
C ASP A 243 61.31 8.29 53.77
N ILE A 244 62.16 8.91 52.95
CA ILE A 244 63.65 8.95 53.04
C ILE A 244 64.03 10.21 52.23
N LEU A 245 64.58 11.33 52.72
CA LEU A 245 65.56 11.60 53.76
C LEU A 245 65.45 13.08 54.20
N ILE A 246 65.42 13.30 55.52
CA ILE A 246 65.85 14.55 56.15
C ILE A 246 67.35 14.73 55.85
N TYR A 247 67.74 15.83 55.20
CA TYR A 247 69.02 16.51 55.47
C TYR A 247 68.97 17.94 54.90
N SER A 248 68.57 18.88 55.76
CA SER A 248 69.20 20.21 55.84
C SER A 248 70.22 20.08 56.97
N PRO A 249 71.50 20.51 56.81
CA PRO A 249 71.77 21.89 57.23
C PRO A 249 72.99 22.61 56.58
N TYR A 250 72.97 23.94 56.77
CA TYR A 250 74.06 24.94 56.81
C TYR A 250 74.92 25.30 55.57
N ALA A 251 74.67 26.53 55.11
CA ALA A 251 75.58 27.68 55.04
C ALA A 251 77.07 27.47 54.67
N GLY A 252 77.46 28.19 53.61
CA GLY A 252 78.82 28.62 53.25
C GLY A 252 78.74 29.63 52.13
#